data_AF-A0A7C7REC4-F1
#
_entry.id   AF-A0A7C7REC4-F1
#
_cell.length_a   1.000
_cell.length_b   1.000
_cell.length_c   1.000
_cell.angle_alpha   90.00
_cell.angle_beta   90.00
_cell.angle_gamma   90.00
#
_symmetry.space_group_name_H-M   'P 1'
#
loop_
_entity.id
_entity.type
_entity.pdbx_description
1 polymer ?
#
loop_
_entity_poly.entity_id
_entity_poly.type
_entity_poly.pdbx_seq_one_letter_code
_entity_poly.pdbx_strand_id
1 'polypeptide(L)'
;MGSKTFAIDLPCGVFYDLSNLVLDLNGTLTEDGNFIDGVVDRLKTVSKVLNVYILTADTCRTMEGLTDELQKGCCVNVHCLEHGRGDLQKLAFLEELGREQTVAIGNGCNDALMLKEAALGICILGREGASTDALSSSDVVFRHICDALDIFLKPNRMIATLRK
;
A
#
# COMPACT_ATOMS: atom_id res chain seq x y z
N MET A 1 -2.80 -3.83 23.17
CA MET A 1 -1.82 -3.71 22.08
C MET A 1 -1.73 -2.23 21.75
N GLY A 2 -0.53 -1.63 21.76
CA GLY A 2 -0.38 -0.20 21.49
C GLY A 2 -0.78 0.16 20.06
N SER A 3 -1.33 1.35 19.86
CA SER A 3 -1.64 1.86 18.51
C SER A 3 -0.35 1.95 17.70
N LYS A 4 -0.31 1.30 16.54
CA LYS A 4 0.79 1.47 15.57
C LYS A 4 0.58 2.78 14.83
N THR A 5 1.55 3.67 14.90
CA THR A 5 1.46 5.00 14.31
C THR A 5 2.84 5.41 13.78
N PHE A 6 2.86 5.90 12.55
CA PHE A 6 3.97 6.54 11.87
C PHE A 6 3.64 8.02 11.70
N ALA A 7 4.34 8.88 12.43
CA ALA A 7 4.16 10.33 12.37
C ALA A 7 5.38 10.99 11.72
N ILE A 8 5.15 11.90 10.77
CA ILE A 8 6.21 12.67 10.13
C ILE A 8 5.74 14.08 9.79
N ASP A 9 6.59 15.06 10.12
CA ASP A 9 6.38 16.47 9.80
C ASP A 9 7.23 16.84 8.58
N LEU A 10 6.58 17.36 7.55
CA LEU A 10 7.25 17.89 6.37
C LEU A 10 7.53 19.38 6.56
N PRO A 11 8.72 19.88 6.19
CA PRO A 11 9.10 21.29 6.35
C PRO A 11 8.16 22.32 5.69
N CYS A 12 7.27 21.87 4.80
CA CYS A 12 6.25 22.69 4.14
C CYS A 12 4.93 22.82 4.94
N GLY A 13 4.88 22.34 6.18
CA GLY A 13 3.71 22.42 7.06
C GLY A 13 2.67 21.31 6.85
N VAL A 14 3.02 20.29 6.06
CA VAL A 14 2.21 19.06 5.93
C VAL A 14 2.64 18.08 7.02
N PHE A 15 1.68 17.57 7.79
CA PHE A 15 1.91 16.57 8.81
C PHE A 15 1.15 15.29 8.47
N TYR A 16 1.84 14.16 8.53
CA TYR A 16 1.26 12.84 8.36
C TYR A 16 1.20 12.13 9.70
N ASP A 17 0.00 11.67 10.07
CA ASP A 17 -0.25 10.78 11.22
C ASP A 17 -0.89 9.48 10.70
N LEU A 18 -0.04 8.52 10.35
CA LEU A 18 -0.43 7.34 9.58
C LEU A 18 -0.48 6.13 10.49
N SER A 19 -1.59 5.40 10.47
CA SER A 19 -1.75 4.14 11.23
C SER A 19 -1.92 2.94 10.31
N ASN A 20 -2.36 3.15 9.07
CA ASN A 20 -2.73 2.08 8.17
C ASN A 20 -1.97 2.16 6.84
N LEU A 21 -1.69 0.99 6.27
CA LEU A 21 -1.16 0.80 4.93
C LEU A 21 -2.05 -0.18 4.19
N VAL A 22 -2.66 0.27 3.10
CA VAL A 22 -3.49 -0.53 2.20
C VAL A 22 -2.72 -0.74 0.89
N LEU A 23 -2.62 -1.99 0.46
CA LEU A 23 -1.86 -2.41 -0.72
C LEU A 23 -2.77 -3.18 -1.66
N ASP A 24 -2.71 -2.89 -2.95
CA ASP A 24 -3.08 -3.87 -3.96
C ASP A 24 -2.06 -5.02 -4.01
N LEU A 25 -2.50 -6.21 -4.45
CA LEU A 25 -1.63 -7.37 -4.60
C LEU A 25 -0.98 -7.45 -5.99
N ASN A 26 -1.78 -7.53 -7.05
CA ASN A 26 -1.33 -7.94 -8.39
C ASN A 26 -0.81 -6.77 -9.22
N GLY A 27 0.44 -6.83 -9.65
CA GLY A 27 1.12 -5.71 -10.30
C GLY A 27 1.69 -4.69 -9.33
N THR A 28 1.41 -4.85 -8.03
CA THR A 28 1.94 -4.00 -6.95
C THR A 28 2.94 -4.76 -6.08
N LEU A 29 2.53 -5.85 -5.42
CA LEU A 29 3.39 -6.69 -4.59
C LEU A 29 3.94 -7.89 -5.37
N THR A 30 3.20 -8.33 -6.38
CA THR A 30 3.56 -9.46 -7.25
C THR A 30 3.87 -8.98 -8.66
N GLU A 31 4.69 -9.76 -9.35
CA GLU A 31 5.00 -9.66 -10.78
C GLU A 31 4.70 -11.03 -11.42
N ASP A 32 3.90 -11.06 -12.48
CA ASP A 32 3.45 -12.30 -13.14
C ASP A 32 2.87 -13.33 -12.13
N GLY A 33 2.18 -12.83 -11.10
CA GLY A 33 1.56 -13.64 -10.04
C GLY A 33 2.50 -14.14 -8.94
N ASN A 34 3.79 -13.80 -8.97
CA ASN A 34 4.78 -14.19 -7.97
C ASN A 34 5.21 -12.99 -7.13
N PHE A 35 5.47 -13.17 -5.83
CA PHE A 35 5.99 -12.09 -5.01
C PHE A 35 7.32 -11.57 -5.52
N ILE A 36 7.46 -10.25 -5.54
CA ILE A 36 8.71 -9.60 -5.88
C ILE A 36 9.71 -9.79 -4.72
N ASP A 37 10.95 -10.10 -5.07
CA ASP A 37 12.03 -10.33 -4.11
C ASP A 37 12.18 -9.16 -3.12
N GLY A 38 12.20 -9.51 -1.83
CA GLY A 38 12.37 -8.56 -0.73
C GLY A 38 11.11 -7.80 -0.31
N VAL A 39 9.94 -8.06 -0.92
CA VAL A 39 8.65 -7.49 -0.47
C VAL A 39 8.28 -8.04 0.91
N VAL A 40 8.32 -9.36 1.10
CA VAL A 40 7.87 -10.01 2.34
C VAL A 40 8.65 -9.48 3.57
N ASP A 41 9.97 -9.36 3.48
CA ASP A 41 10.80 -8.84 4.59
C ASP A 41 10.54 -7.37 4.90
N ARG A 42 10.20 -6.58 3.88
CA ARG A 42 9.82 -5.18 4.05
C ARG A 42 8.44 -5.08 4.69
N LEU A 43 7.47 -5.86 4.24
CA LEU A 43 6.15 -5.92 4.89
C LEU A 43 6.29 -6.34 6.36
N LYS A 44 7.19 -7.28 6.69
CA LYS A 44 7.49 -7.66 8.09
C LYS A 44 8.00 -6.48 8.89
N THR A 45 8.88 -5.69 8.32
CA THR A 45 9.44 -4.52 9.01
C THR A 45 8.41 -3.39 9.13
N VAL A 46 7.69 -3.08 8.05
CA VAL A 46 6.65 -2.03 8.00
C VAL A 46 5.47 -2.38 8.92
N SER A 47 5.09 -3.65 9.01
CA SER A 47 4.00 -4.10 9.90
C SER A 47 4.29 -3.90 11.39
N LYS A 48 5.52 -3.52 11.77
CA LYS A 48 5.85 -3.14 13.15
C LYS A 48 5.41 -1.71 13.47
N VAL A 49 5.27 -0.85 12.45
CA VAL A 49 4.95 0.59 12.61
C VAL A 49 3.60 0.99 12.02
N LEU A 50 3.06 0.19 11.09
CA LEU A 50 1.74 0.39 10.48
C LEU A 50 0.91 -0.90 10.56
N ASN A 51 -0.42 -0.75 10.54
CA ASN A 51 -1.34 -1.86 10.29
C ASN A 51 -1.40 -2.09 8.79
N VAL A 52 -1.01 -3.29 8.34
CA VAL A 52 -0.89 -3.60 6.91
C VAL A 52 -2.08 -4.42 6.45
N TYR A 53 -2.69 -3.97 5.36
CA TYR A 53 -3.85 -4.58 4.71
C TYR A 53 -3.53 -4.80 3.23
N ILE A 54 -3.79 -6.00 2.73
CA ILE A 54 -3.66 -6.35 1.31
C ILE A 54 -5.06 -6.60 0.76
N LEU A 55 -5.41 -5.88 -0.31
CA LEU A 55 -6.68 -6.03 -1.02
C LEU A 55 -6.44 -6.79 -2.32
N THR A 56 -7.20 -7.84 -2.56
CA THR A 56 -7.08 -8.65 -3.79
C THR A 56 -8.43 -9.11 -4.30
N ALA A 57 -8.60 -9.12 -5.62
CA ALA A 57 -9.77 -9.71 -6.29
C ALA A 57 -9.56 -11.21 -6.60
N ASP A 58 -8.33 -11.71 -6.52
CA ASP A 58 -8.05 -13.13 -6.72
C ASP A 58 -8.43 -13.91 -5.47
N THR A 59 -9.39 -14.83 -5.65
CA THR A 59 -9.83 -15.76 -4.60
C THR A 59 -8.64 -16.52 -4.00
N CYS A 60 -8.68 -16.75 -2.68
CA CYS A 60 -7.61 -17.27 -1.82
C CYS A 60 -6.79 -18.51 -2.26
N ARG A 61 -7.01 -19.11 -3.43
CA ARG A 61 -6.26 -20.29 -3.91
C ARG A 61 -4.77 -20.00 -4.15
N THR A 62 -4.42 -18.83 -4.66
CA THR A 62 -3.01 -18.39 -4.77
C THR A 62 -2.44 -18.01 -3.39
N MET A 63 -3.32 -17.80 -2.40
CA MET A 63 -2.95 -17.27 -1.09
C MET A 63 -2.54 -18.35 -0.08
N GLU A 64 -2.91 -19.62 -0.23
CA GLU A 64 -2.65 -20.65 0.80
C GLU A 64 -1.17 -20.81 1.16
N GLY A 65 -0.25 -20.75 0.18
CA GLY A 65 1.20 -20.71 0.46
C GLY A 65 1.73 -19.33 0.88
N LEU A 66 1.05 -18.29 0.43
CA LEU A 66 1.35 -16.86 0.62
C LEU A 66 1.08 -16.40 2.05
N THR A 67 -0.01 -16.91 2.64
CA THR A 67 -0.40 -16.69 4.03
C THR A 67 0.60 -17.31 4.98
N ASP A 68 1.22 -18.45 4.66
CA ASP A 68 2.15 -19.09 5.61
C ASP A 68 3.42 -18.24 5.85
N GLU A 69 3.98 -17.61 4.81
CA GLU A 69 5.18 -16.76 4.94
C GLU A 69 4.87 -15.40 5.57
N LEU A 70 3.70 -14.83 5.28
CA LEU A 70 3.23 -13.59 5.88
C LEU A 70 2.77 -13.83 7.32
N GLN A 71 2.02 -14.89 7.62
CA GLN A 71 1.48 -15.15 8.96
C GLN A 71 2.56 -15.59 9.96
N LYS A 72 3.66 -16.23 9.52
CA LYS A 72 4.75 -16.67 10.42
C LYS A 72 5.62 -15.53 11.00
N GLY A 73 5.26 -14.26 10.81
CA GLY A 73 5.97 -13.16 11.46
C GLY A 73 5.53 -11.75 11.06
N CYS A 74 4.51 -11.62 10.21
CA CYS A 74 3.98 -10.37 9.70
C CYS A 74 2.54 -10.19 10.22
N CYS A 75 2.24 -9.07 10.87
CA CYS A 75 0.85 -8.70 11.16
C CYS A 75 0.23 -8.07 9.91
N VAL A 76 -0.03 -8.88 8.89
CA VAL A 76 -0.65 -8.48 7.62
C VAL A 76 -2.03 -9.09 7.53
N ASN A 77 -3.03 -8.26 7.23
CA ASN A 77 -4.40 -8.69 7.03
C ASN A 77 -4.68 -8.74 5.53
N VAL A 78 -5.23 -9.84 5.05
CA VAL A 78 -5.65 -9.95 3.65
C VAL A 78 -7.16 -9.84 3.60
N HIS A 79 -7.67 -8.98 2.73
CA HIS A 79 -9.08 -8.81 2.46
C HIS A 79 -9.35 -9.12 0.99
N CYS A 80 -10.22 -10.11 0.76
CA CYS A 80 -10.61 -10.53 -0.58
C CYS A 80 -11.84 -9.72 -1.01
N LEU A 81 -11.73 -9.10 -2.17
CA LEU A 81 -12.82 -8.33 -2.77
C LEU A 81 -13.84 -9.28 -3.41
N GLU A 82 -15.09 -8.86 -3.38
CA GLU A 82 -16.15 -9.54 -4.10
C GLU A 82 -16.09 -9.20 -5.60
N HIS A 83 -16.74 -10.04 -6.41
CA HIS A 83 -16.82 -9.81 -7.85
C HIS A 83 -17.55 -8.49 -8.16
N GLY A 84 -17.02 -7.71 -9.10
CA GLY A 84 -17.64 -6.47 -9.55
C GLY A 84 -16.70 -5.26 -9.46
N ARG A 85 -17.21 -4.16 -8.90
CA ARG A 85 -16.51 -2.85 -8.85
C ARG A 85 -15.44 -2.84 -7.75
N GLY A 86 -14.30 -3.44 -8.05
CA GLY A 86 -13.17 -3.51 -7.12
C GLY A 86 -12.65 -2.13 -6.68
N ASP A 87 -12.75 -1.13 -7.54
CA ASP A 87 -12.39 0.26 -7.24
C ASP A 87 -13.23 0.88 -6.11
N LEU A 88 -14.54 0.69 -6.16
CA LEU A 88 -15.46 1.17 -5.12
C LEU A 88 -15.29 0.39 -3.82
N GLN A 89 -15.03 -0.92 -3.90
CA GLN A 89 -14.78 -1.73 -2.72
C GLN A 89 -13.46 -1.35 -2.02
N LYS A 90 -12.39 -1.09 -2.79
CA LYS A 90 -11.11 -0.60 -2.24
C LYS A 90 -11.28 0.77 -1.58
N LEU A 91 -12.04 1.68 -2.19
CA LEU A 91 -12.36 2.98 -1.58
C LEU A 91 -13.17 2.81 -0.29
N ALA A 92 -14.21 1.98 -0.30
CA ALA A 92 -15.00 1.73 0.90
C ALA A 92 -14.15 1.18 2.06
N PHE A 93 -13.24 0.24 1.76
CA PHE A 93 -12.30 -0.29 2.74
C PHE A 93 -11.35 0.78 3.30
N LEU A 94 -10.83 1.67 2.44
CA LEU A 94 -10.03 2.83 2.87
C LEU A 94 -10.84 3.74 3.81
N GLU A 95 -12.10 4.00 3.49
CA GLU A 95 -12.98 4.84 4.30
C GLU A 95 -13.28 4.22 5.67
N GLU A 96 -13.51 2.91 5.74
CA GLU A 96 -13.71 2.17 6.99
C GLU A 96 -12.49 2.27 7.92
N LEU A 97 -11.28 2.30 7.37
CA LEU A 97 -10.03 2.45 8.13
C LEU A 97 -9.74 3.89 8.56
N GLY A 98 -10.37 4.87 7.92
CA GLY A 98 -10.08 6.30 8.09
C GLY A 98 -9.06 6.80 7.06
N ARG A 99 -9.56 7.50 6.04
CA ARG A 99 -8.75 7.97 4.90
C ARG A 99 -7.57 8.86 5.30
N GLU A 100 -7.75 9.74 6.29
CA GLU A 100 -6.74 10.70 6.76
C GLU A 100 -5.55 10.08 7.51
N GLN A 101 -5.67 8.80 7.90
CA GLN A 101 -4.61 8.06 8.61
C GLN A 101 -4.08 6.87 7.80
N THR A 102 -4.43 6.81 6.52
CA THR A 102 -4.17 5.62 5.69
C THR A 102 -3.34 5.99 4.47
N VAL A 103 -2.28 5.22 4.24
CA VAL A 103 -1.53 5.21 2.98
C VAL A 103 -2.10 4.14 2.06
N ALA A 104 -2.30 4.47 0.78
CA ALA A 104 -2.69 3.51 -0.23
C ALA A 104 -1.56 3.32 -1.26
N ILE A 105 -1.27 2.07 -1.63
CA ILE A 105 -0.29 1.74 -2.67
C ILE A 105 -0.95 0.82 -3.71
N GLY A 106 -0.81 1.17 -4.98
CA GLY A 106 -1.37 0.42 -6.10
C GLY A 106 -0.79 0.84 -7.45
N ASN A 107 -1.26 0.22 -8.52
CA ASN A 107 -0.85 0.53 -9.90
C ASN A 107 -2.00 0.45 -10.92
N GLY A 108 -3.07 -0.29 -10.60
CA GLY A 108 -4.17 -0.59 -11.50
C GLY A 108 -5.21 0.54 -11.59
N CYS A 109 -6.06 0.48 -12.63
CA CYS A 109 -7.16 1.44 -12.78
C CYS A 109 -8.16 1.34 -11.61
N ASN A 110 -8.29 0.16 -11.03
CA ASN A 110 -9.11 -0.09 -9.85
C ASN A 110 -8.52 0.48 -8.56
N ASP A 111 -7.28 0.98 -8.57
CA ASP A 111 -6.64 1.60 -7.41
C ASP A 111 -6.84 3.12 -7.37
N ALA A 112 -7.18 3.73 -8.51
CA ALA A 112 -7.19 5.19 -8.68
C ALA A 112 -8.01 5.91 -7.59
N LEU A 113 -9.17 5.37 -7.22
CA LEU A 113 -10.02 5.97 -6.18
C LEU A 113 -9.38 5.90 -4.78
N MET A 114 -8.84 4.75 -4.38
CA MET A 114 -8.20 4.64 -3.06
C MET A 114 -6.91 5.45 -2.98
N LEU A 115 -6.16 5.55 -4.09
CA LEU A 115 -4.94 6.37 -4.16
C LEU A 115 -5.28 7.86 -3.98
N LYS A 116 -6.34 8.32 -4.64
CA LYS A 116 -6.75 9.73 -4.59
C LYS A 116 -7.22 10.18 -3.22
N GLU A 117 -7.94 9.31 -2.52
CA GLU A 117 -8.64 9.66 -1.29
C GLU A 117 -7.82 9.38 -0.02
N ALA A 118 -6.73 8.60 -0.14
CA ALA A 118 -5.83 8.32 0.96
C ALA A 118 -5.11 9.59 1.44
N ALA A 119 -4.64 9.58 2.69
CA ALA A 119 -3.76 10.63 3.20
C ALA A 119 -2.48 10.74 2.37
N LEU A 120 -1.99 9.59 1.90
CA LEU A 120 -0.90 9.49 0.95
C LEU A 120 -1.20 8.38 -0.07
N GLY A 121 -1.38 8.77 -1.33
CA GLY A 121 -1.52 7.86 -2.46
C GLY A 121 -0.18 7.61 -3.14
N ILE A 122 0.22 6.34 -3.28
CA ILE A 122 1.48 5.93 -3.91
C ILE A 122 1.21 5.04 -5.12
N CYS A 123 1.64 5.48 -6.30
CA CYS A 123 1.58 4.66 -7.51
C CYS A 123 2.90 3.89 -7.72
N ILE A 124 2.81 2.59 -8.02
CA ILE A 124 3.95 1.76 -8.41
C ILE A 124 3.95 1.57 -9.92
N LEU A 125 5.02 1.95 -10.61
CA LEU A 125 5.14 1.72 -12.06
C LEU A 125 5.28 0.24 -12.41
N GLY A 126 6.08 -0.50 -11.62
CA GLY A 126 6.31 -1.93 -11.81
C GLY A 126 6.92 -2.27 -13.18
N ARG A 127 7.02 -3.56 -13.50
CA ARG A 127 7.41 -4.03 -14.85
C ARG A 127 6.20 -4.37 -15.71
N GLU A 128 5.05 -4.64 -15.08
CA GLU A 128 3.74 -4.83 -15.73
C GLU A 128 3.07 -3.51 -16.16
N GLY A 129 3.64 -2.38 -15.73
CA GLY A 129 3.13 -1.04 -16.00
C GLY A 129 2.14 -0.55 -14.94
N ALA A 130 1.75 0.72 -15.08
CA ALA A 130 0.75 1.37 -14.25
C ALA A 130 -0.29 2.05 -15.12
N SER A 131 -1.54 2.05 -14.67
CA SER A 131 -2.60 2.79 -15.33
C SER A 131 -2.34 4.30 -15.22
N THR A 132 -2.71 5.04 -16.27
CA THR A 132 -2.65 6.51 -16.24
C THR A 132 -3.55 7.10 -15.15
N ASP A 133 -4.64 6.42 -14.83
CA ASP A 133 -5.60 6.83 -13.81
C ASP A 133 -4.98 6.72 -12.41
N ALA A 134 -4.30 5.60 -12.10
CA ALA A 134 -3.56 5.46 -10.84
C ALA A 134 -2.43 6.47 -10.72
N LEU A 135 -1.66 6.67 -11.81
CA LEU A 135 -0.56 7.62 -11.84
C LEU A 135 -1.03 9.04 -11.56
N SER A 136 -2.12 9.47 -12.22
CA SER A 136 -2.68 10.82 -12.08
C SER A 136 -3.44 11.03 -10.76
N SER A 137 -3.79 9.95 -10.07
CA SER A 137 -4.51 9.97 -8.80
C SER A 137 -3.60 9.80 -7.57
N SER A 138 -2.28 9.72 -7.76
CA SER A 138 -1.30 9.52 -6.69
C SER A 138 -0.54 10.80 -6.35
N ASP A 139 -0.10 10.91 -5.10
CA ASP A 139 0.77 12.01 -4.64
C ASP A 139 2.23 11.79 -5.06
N VAL A 140 2.65 10.53 -5.12
CA VAL A 140 4.02 10.14 -5.45
C VAL A 140 4.07 8.84 -6.22
N VAL A 141 5.03 8.76 -7.14
CA VAL A 141 5.24 7.59 -7.99
C VAL A 141 6.60 6.96 -7.67
N PHE A 142 6.60 5.65 -7.50
CA PHE A 142 7.81 4.84 -7.37
C PHE A 142 7.95 3.88 -8.55
N ARG A 143 9.19 3.61 -8.95
CA ARG A 143 9.45 2.56 -9.96
C ARG A 143 9.16 1.16 -9.42
N HIS A 144 9.44 0.92 -8.14
CA HIS A 144 9.45 -0.40 -7.54
C HIS A 144 8.87 -0.38 -6.13
N ILE A 145 8.07 -1.39 -5.78
CA ILE A 145 7.39 -1.51 -4.48
C ILE A 145 8.36 -1.50 -3.28
N CYS A 146 9.49 -2.18 -3.39
CA CYS A 146 10.49 -2.18 -2.31
C CYS A 146 11.02 -0.77 -1.98
N ASP A 147 11.13 0.12 -2.97
CA ASP A 147 11.54 1.50 -2.74
C ASP A 147 10.42 2.32 -2.07
N ALA A 148 9.16 2.04 -2.44
CA ALA A 148 7.99 2.65 -1.81
C ALA A 148 7.85 2.21 -0.35
N LEU A 149 8.00 0.92 -0.03
CA LEU A 149 7.98 0.43 1.35
C LEU A 149 9.15 0.97 2.19
N ASP A 150 10.32 1.17 1.57
CA ASP A 150 11.50 1.74 2.21
C ASP A 150 11.27 3.17 2.74
N ILE A 151 10.28 3.92 2.25
CA ILE A 151 10.04 5.31 2.71
C ILE A 151 9.66 5.36 4.19
N PHE A 152 8.95 4.32 4.68
CA PHE A 152 8.56 4.21 6.10
C PHE A 152 9.73 3.81 6.99
N LEU A 153 10.77 3.20 6.40
CA LEU A 153 11.98 2.78 7.11
C LEU A 153 13.08 3.85 7.03
N LYS A 154 13.01 4.73 6.03
CA LYS A 154 13.95 5.81 5.77
C LYS A 154 13.18 7.13 5.58
N PRO A 155 12.64 7.72 6.66
CA PRO A 155 11.72 8.87 6.60
C PRO A 155 12.24 10.07 5.80
N ASN A 156 13.56 10.29 5.77
CA ASN A 156 14.18 11.34 4.96
C ASN A 156 13.87 11.23 3.46
N ARG A 157 13.58 10.02 2.94
CA ARG A 157 13.15 9.84 1.55
C ARG A 157 11.77 10.43 1.31
N MET A 158 10.84 10.24 2.25
CA MET A 158 9.50 10.84 2.17
C MET A 158 9.60 12.37 2.20
N ILE A 159 10.41 12.92 3.12
CA ILE A 159 10.64 14.37 3.21
C ILE A 159 11.23 14.92 1.91
N ALA A 160 12.26 14.28 1.37
CA ALA A 160 12.93 14.76 0.17
C ALA A 160 12.00 14.80 -1.05
N THR A 161 11.04 13.87 -1.14
CA THR A 161 10.14 13.74 -2.28
C THR A 161 8.87 14.59 -2.15
N LEU A 162 8.30 14.69 -0.94
CA LEU A 162 6.98 15.32 -0.73
C LEU A 162 7.04 16.76 -0.18
N ARG A 163 8.21 17.24 0.28
CA ARG A 163 8.35 18.66 0.66
C ARG A 163 8.10 19.56 -0.55
N LYS A 164 7.46 20.69 -0.31
CA LYS A 164 7.25 21.76 -1.30
C LYS A 164 8.32 22.83 -1.16
#